data_AF-A0A2E7Z2P2-F1
#
_entry.id   AF-A0A2E7Z2P2-F1
#
_cell.length_a   1.000
_cell.length_b   1.000
_cell.length_c   1.000
_cell.angle_alpha   90.00
_cell.angle_beta   90.00
_cell.angle_gamma   90.00
#
_symmetry.space_group_name_H-M   'P 1'
#
loop_
_entity.id
_entity.type
_entity.pdbx_description
1 polymer ?
#
loop_
_entity_poly.entity_id
_entity_poly.type
_entity_poly.pdbx_seq_one_letter_code
_entity_poly.pdbx_strand_id
1 'polypeptide(L)'
;MIIGPILFVISGAMVTLDPADYGEKLVAAIAAGGDTAKWGLVIGVIGITLYARGIMGLARITPEAGNAQARMRVAVVGVAALLAVWTVQSGVGMAIAENPAAAASAGSVMLGIGGAGTILAFLTLIPFAGGIAAGGLVNKNIGWVLFAIAIIGLLTALIFGTNDETGSLILGILQMIWAVVTLVIGIIMISGDCD
;
A
#
# COMPACT_ATOMS: atom_id res chain seq x y z
N MET A 1 -9.09 -9.79 7.05
CA MET A 1 -9.72 -9.72 5.72
C MET A 1 -8.81 -8.90 4.82
N ILE A 2 -8.35 -9.46 3.70
CA ILE A 2 -7.36 -8.81 2.83
C ILE A 2 -8.06 -7.91 1.81
N ILE A 3 -8.98 -7.06 2.28
CA ILE A 3 -9.59 -6.00 1.45
C ILE A 3 -8.85 -4.68 1.55
N GLY A 4 -7.88 -4.58 2.47
CA GLY A 4 -7.16 -3.35 2.76
C GLY A 4 -6.60 -2.66 1.52
N PRO A 5 -5.92 -3.38 0.61
CA PRO A 5 -5.43 -2.82 -0.64
C PRO A 5 -6.51 -2.29 -1.59
N ILE A 6 -7.70 -2.90 -1.63
CA ILE A 6 -8.85 -2.38 -2.40
C ILE A 6 -9.34 -1.07 -1.79
N LEU A 7 -9.47 -1.02 -0.46
CA LEU A 7 -9.85 0.23 0.22
C LEU A 7 -8.82 1.33 -0.03
N PHE A 8 -7.54 0.99 -0.16
CA PHE A 8 -6.49 1.94 -0.51
C PHE A 8 -6.63 2.49 -1.95
N VAL A 9 -7.07 1.66 -2.90
CA VAL A 9 -7.45 2.11 -4.25
C VAL A 9 -8.66 3.04 -4.21
N ILE A 10 -9.72 2.65 -3.48
CA ILE A 10 -10.94 3.47 -3.33
C ILE A 10 -10.60 4.81 -2.66
N SER A 11 -9.73 4.80 -1.66
CA SER A 11 -9.21 5.98 -0.99
C SER A 11 -8.61 6.98 -1.99
N GLY A 12 -7.73 6.51 -2.88
CA GLY A 12 -7.16 7.34 -3.93
C GLY A 12 -8.21 7.89 -4.89
N ALA A 13 -9.12 7.03 -5.36
CA ALA A 13 -10.21 7.40 -6.27
C ALA A 13 -11.15 8.48 -5.71
N MET A 14 -11.33 8.54 -4.38
CA MET A 14 -12.10 9.58 -3.71
C MET A 14 -11.37 10.92 -3.63
N VAL A 15 -10.04 10.91 -3.72
CA VAL A 15 -9.24 12.14 -3.82
C VAL A 15 -9.21 12.63 -5.26
N THR A 16 -8.86 11.76 -6.19
CA THR A 16 -8.84 12.05 -7.63
C THR A 16 -8.93 10.76 -8.44
N LEU A 17 -9.61 10.84 -9.59
CA LEU A 17 -9.64 9.79 -10.60
C LEU A 17 -8.70 10.10 -11.77
N ASP A 18 -8.12 11.31 -11.80
CA ASP A 18 -7.19 11.67 -12.86
C ASP A 18 -5.83 11.03 -12.57
N PRO A 19 -5.36 10.08 -13.39
CA PRO A 19 -4.05 9.46 -13.19
C PRO A 19 -2.89 10.45 -13.34
N ALA A 20 -3.13 11.66 -13.87
CA ALA A 20 -2.14 12.73 -13.96
C ALA A 20 -2.04 13.61 -12.68
N ASP A 21 -2.91 13.38 -11.68
CA ASP A 21 -2.87 14.09 -10.40
C ASP A 21 -1.90 13.42 -9.41
N TYR A 22 -0.61 13.67 -9.60
CA TYR A 22 0.47 13.25 -8.72
C TYR A 22 1.27 14.46 -8.19
N GLY A 23 2.13 14.23 -7.19
CA GLY A 23 2.96 15.30 -6.62
C GLY A 23 2.14 16.50 -6.14
N GLU A 24 2.51 17.70 -6.57
CA GLU A 24 1.80 18.93 -6.18
C GLU A 24 0.35 18.96 -6.67
N LYS A 25 0.03 18.32 -7.81
CA LYS A 25 -1.34 18.23 -8.32
C LYS A 25 -2.22 17.36 -7.41
N LEU A 26 -1.67 16.28 -6.86
CA LEU A 26 -2.37 15.48 -5.85
C LEU A 26 -2.69 16.33 -4.61
N VAL A 27 -1.72 17.12 -4.13
CA VAL A 27 -1.94 18.02 -2.99
C VAL A 27 -3.04 19.05 -3.30
N ALA A 28 -3.04 19.61 -4.51
CA ALA A 28 -4.09 20.51 -4.96
C ALA A 28 -5.47 19.82 -5.03
N ALA A 29 -5.52 18.59 -5.53
CA ALA A 29 -6.75 17.79 -5.58
C ALA A 29 -7.31 17.53 -4.17
N ILE A 30 -6.45 17.23 -3.20
CA ILE A 30 -6.85 17.07 -1.79
C ILE A 30 -7.42 18.37 -1.24
N ALA A 31 -6.72 19.49 -1.47
CA ALA A 31 -7.14 20.81 -1.00
C ALA A 31 -8.49 21.24 -1.61
N ALA A 32 -8.74 20.90 -2.88
CA ALA A 32 -9.99 21.19 -3.57
C ALA A 32 -11.12 20.23 -3.19
N GLY A 33 -10.81 18.98 -2.83
CA GLY A 33 -11.77 17.91 -2.61
C GLY A 33 -12.53 17.97 -1.28
N GLY A 34 -12.08 18.79 -0.32
CA GLY A 34 -12.77 19.03 0.95
C GLY A 34 -13.13 17.74 1.70
N ASP A 35 -14.39 17.60 2.12
CA ASP A 35 -14.86 16.44 2.88
C ASP A 35 -14.69 15.11 2.11
N THR A 36 -14.85 15.09 0.79
CA THR A 36 -14.68 13.88 -0.02
C THR A 36 -13.24 13.36 0.06
N ALA A 37 -12.27 14.26 -0.10
CA ALA A 37 -10.85 13.92 0.03
C ALA A 37 -10.52 13.45 1.46
N LYS A 38 -11.07 14.12 2.48
CA LYS A 38 -10.92 13.72 3.89
C LYS A 38 -11.44 12.30 4.13
N TRP A 39 -12.65 11.97 3.67
CA TRP A 39 -13.19 10.61 3.78
C TRP A 39 -12.36 9.59 3.02
N GLY A 40 -11.87 9.94 1.82
CA GLY A 40 -10.93 9.13 1.08
C GLY A 40 -9.70 8.77 1.92
N LEU A 41 -9.06 9.76 2.55
CA LEU A 41 -7.87 9.56 3.39
C LEU A 41 -8.16 8.71 4.63
N VAL A 42 -9.32 8.87 5.27
CA VAL A 42 -9.79 8.02 6.38
C VAL A 42 -9.95 6.57 5.93
N ILE A 43 -10.58 6.34 4.78
CA ILE A 43 -10.73 5.00 4.18
C ILE A 43 -9.35 4.39 3.89
N GLY A 44 -8.38 5.20 3.46
CA GLY A 44 -6.99 4.78 3.28
C GLY A 44 -6.38 4.22 4.57
N VAL A 45 -6.55 4.92 5.70
CA VAL A 45 -6.08 4.48 7.04
C VAL A 45 -6.77 3.16 7.45
N ILE A 46 -8.08 3.05 7.24
CA ILE A 46 -8.82 1.82 7.51
C ILE A 46 -8.29 0.68 6.63
N GLY A 47 -8.02 0.96 5.36
CA GLY A 47 -7.47 0.03 4.39
C GLY A 47 -6.14 -0.56 4.86
N ILE A 48 -5.15 0.29 5.17
CA ILE A 48 -3.85 -0.19 5.63
C ILE A 48 -3.95 -0.91 6.99
N THR A 49 -4.85 -0.48 7.87
CA THR A 49 -5.11 -1.16 9.16
C THR A 49 -5.60 -2.59 8.94
N LEU A 50 -6.57 -2.78 8.03
CA LEU A 50 -7.10 -4.10 7.69
C LEU A 50 -6.05 -4.97 6.99
N TYR A 51 -5.21 -4.37 6.14
CA TYR A 51 -4.10 -5.06 5.50
C TYR A 51 -3.08 -5.56 6.54
N ALA A 52 -2.64 -4.70 7.45
CA ALA A 52 -1.72 -5.06 8.53
C ALA A 52 -2.28 -6.21 9.39
N ARG A 53 -3.57 -6.13 9.76
CA ARG A 53 -4.27 -7.22 10.46
C ARG A 53 -4.32 -8.51 9.65
N GLY A 54 -4.55 -8.42 8.34
CA GLY A 54 -4.51 -9.56 7.42
C GLY A 54 -3.15 -10.25 7.41
N ILE A 55 -2.06 -9.50 7.27
CA ILE A 55 -0.69 -10.05 7.30
C ILE A 55 -0.37 -10.66 8.65
N MET A 56 -0.73 -10.01 9.77
CA MET A 56 -0.54 -10.59 11.10
C MET A 56 -1.29 -11.91 11.28
N GLY A 57 -2.50 -12.03 10.72
CA GLY A 57 -3.25 -13.28 10.70
C GLY A 57 -2.54 -14.36 9.90
N LEU A 58 -2.09 -14.03 8.68
CA LEU A 58 -1.31 -14.93 7.82
C LEU A 58 -0.03 -15.42 8.51
N ALA A 59 0.70 -14.54 9.16
CA ALA A 59 1.94 -14.88 9.86
C ALA A 59 1.73 -15.92 10.97
N ARG A 60 0.58 -15.88 11.66
CA ARG A 60 0.25 -16.83 12.73
C ARG A 60 -0.02 -18.25 12.23
N ILE A 61 -0.51 -18.39 11.00
CA ILE A 61 -0.80 -19.68 10.38
C ILE A 61 0.32 -20.14 9.44
N THR A 62 1.38 -19.34 9.28
CA THR A 62 2.52 -19.68 8.42
C THR A 62 3.33 -20.80 9.07
N PRO A 63 3.59 -21.91 8.37
CA PRO A 63 4.47 -22.97 8.84
C PRO A 63 5.92 -22.48 9.05
N GLU A 64 6.67 -23.15 9.93
CA GLU A 64 8.08 -22.83 10.20
C GLU A 64 9.04 -23.33 9.11
N ALA A 65 8.54 -24.09 8.14
CA ALA A 65 9.33 -24.64 7.05
C ALA A 65 10.03 -23.55 6.21
N GLY A 66 11.28 -23.81 5.83
CA GLY A 66 12.00 -23.00 4.82
C GLY A 66 12.17 -21.52 5.16
N ASN A 67 12.25 -21.14 6.44
CA ASN A 67 12.29 -19.76 6.92
C ASN A 67 11.02 -18.92 6.60
N ALA A 68 9.91 -19.56 6.20
CA ALA A 68 8.69 -18.86 5.83
C ALA A 68 8.13 -18.01 6.98
N GLN A 69 8.06 -18.58 8.19
CA GLN A 69 7.60 -17.87 9.37
C GLN A 69 8.50 -16.66 9.73
N ALA A 70 9.83 -16.80 9.61
CA ALA A 70 10.75 -15.70 9.86
C ALA A 70 10.53 -14.55 8.88
N ARG A 71 10.35 -14.85 7.58
CA ARG A 71 10.03 -13.86 6.56
C ARG A 71 8.70 -13.18 6.84
N MET A 72 7.68 -13.94 7.24
CA MET A 72 6.38 -13.37 7.61
C MET A 72 6.45 -12.47 8.84
N ARG A 73 7.29 -12.78 9.83
CA ARG A 73 7.53 -11.89 10.98
C ARG A 73 8.16 -10.56 10.56
N VAL A 74 9.11 -10.58 9.63
CA VAL A 74 9.68 -9.34 9.05
C VAL A 74 8.61 -8.55 8.31
N ALA A 75 7.77 -9.21 7.51
CA ALA A 75 6.65 -8.57 6.83
C ALA A 75 5.63 -7.93 7.79
N VAL A 76 5.36 -8.58 8.93
CA VAL A 76 4.49 -8.03 9.99
C VAL A 76 5.07 -6.74 10.57
N VAL A 77 6.37 -6.71 10.85
CA VAL A 77 7.03 -5.49 11.36
C VAL A 77 6.99 -4.39 10.30
N GLY A 78 7.31 -4.72 9.04
CA GLY A 78 7.26 -3.79 7.92
C GLY A 78 5.87 -3.18 7.70
N VAL A 79 4.81 -3.99 7.74
CA VAL A 79 3.44 -3.48 7.54
C VAL A 79 2.96 -2.65 8.74
N ALA A 80 3.42 -2.95 9.96
CA ALA A 80 3.14 -2.11 11.13
C ALA A 80 3.81 -0.72 11.00
N ALA A 81 5.05 -0.69 10.52
CA ALA A 81 5.73 0.57 10.21
C ALA A 81 5.02 1.33 9.08
N LEU A 82 4.59 0.62 8.03
CA LEU A 82 3.83 1.20 6.92
C LEU A 82 2.51 1.82 7.38
N LEU A 83 1.77 1.12 8.24
CA LEU A 83 0.56 1.63 8.88
C LEU A 83 0.85 2.96 9.59
N ALA A 84 1.93 3.05 10.38
CA ALA A 84 2.28 4.28 11.08
C ALA A 84 2.59 5.42 10.09
N VAL A 85 3.42 5.17 9.08
CA VAL A 85 3.81 6.17 8.06
C VAL A 85 2.61 6.70 7.30
N TRP A 86 1.77 5.82 6.76
CA TRP A 86 0.59 6.23 6.00
C TRP A 86 -0.52 6.83 6.87
N THR A 87 -0.61 6.45 8.16
CA THR A 87 -1.52 7.15 9.09
C THR A 87 -1.10 8.62 9.26
N VAL A 88 0.19 8.89 9.40
CA VAL A 88 0.69 10.27 9.49
C VAL A 88 0.48 11.00 8.17
N GLN A 89 0.79 10.39 7.02
CA GLN A 89 0.55 10.99 5.70
C GLN A 89 -0.92 11.38 5.52
N SER A 90 -1.85 10.46 5.83
CA SER A 90 -3.29 10.74 5.79
C SER A 90 -3.69 11.84 6.76
N GLY A 91 -3.11 11.88 7.97
CA GLY A 91 -3.31 12.97 8.93
C GLY A 91 -2.97 14.36 8.35
N VAL A 92 -1.83 14.45 7.67
CA VAL A 92 -1.43 15.70 6.98
C VAL A 92 -2.40 16.02 5.85
N GLY A 93 -2.78 15.03 5.03
CA GLY A 93 -3.74 15.23 3.95
C GLY A 93 -5.12 15.69 4.45
N MET A 94 -5.59 15.15 5.59
CA MET A 94 -6.87 15.56 6.18
C MET A 94 -6.80 17.03 6.64
N ALA A 95 -5.69 17.45 7.24
CA ALA A 95 -5.49 18.86 7.60
C ALA A 95 -5.49 19.78 6.37
N ILE A 96 -4.92 19.34 5.24
CA ILE A 96 -4.96 20.07 3.97
C ILE A 96 -6.38 20.15 3.41
N ALA A 97 -7.14 19.04 3.46
CA ALA A 97 -8.52 19.00 3.00
C ALA A 97 -9.45 19.91 3.83
N GLU A 98 -9.18 20.03 5.14
CA GLU A 98 -9.94 20.92 6.05
C GLU A 98 -9.51 22.38 5.94
N ASN A 99 -8.23 22.64 5.67
CA ASN A 99 -7.69 23.98 5.48
C ASN A 99 -6.81 24.02 4.22
N PRO A 100 -7.38 24.35 3.05
CA PRO A 100 -6.65 24.38 1.78
C PRO A 100 -5.42 25.29 1.78
N ALA A 101 -5.39 26.33 2.61
CA ALA A 101 -4.22 27.21 2.75
C ALA A 101 -2.99 26.48 3.33
N ALA A 102 -3.20 25.38 4.06
CA ALA A 102 -2.12 24.54 4.60
C ALA A 102 -1.39 23.74 3.51
N ALA A 103 -1.96 23.59 2.31
CA ALA A 103 -1.35 22.88 1.19
C ALA A 103 0.08 23.38 0.88
N ALA A 104 0.30 24.70 0.92
CA ALA A 104 1.59 25.31 0.63
C ALA A 104 2.68 24.94 1.67
N SER A 105 2.31 24.78 2.94
CA SER A 105 3.25 24.47 4.03
C SER A 105 3.38 22.98 4.33
N ALA A 106 2.33 22.19 4.06
CA ALA A 106 2.24 20.79 4.48
C ALA A 106 2.27 19.79 3.31
N GLY A 107 2.05 20.25 2.07
CA GLY A 107 2.01 19.40 0.88
C GLY A 107 3.33 18.67 0.62
N SER A 108 4.45 19.38 0.66
CA SER A 108 5.78 18.77 0.47
C SER A 108 6.10 17.73 1.54
N VAL A 109 5.71 17.97 2.79
CA VAL A 109 5.84 17.01 3.90
C VAL A 109 4.98 15.77 3.64
N MET A 110 3.71 15.95 3.26
CA MET A 110 2.82 14.85 2.92
C MET A 110 3.42 13.97 1.80
N LEU A 111 3.91 14.60 0.73
CA LEU A 111 4.50 13.90 -0.41
C LEU A 111 5.80 13.17 -0.03
N GLY A 112 6.65 13.78 0.81
CA GLY A 112 7.86 13.14 1.32
C GLY A 112 7.57 11.90 2.17
N ILE A 113 6.58 12.00 3.06
CA ILE A 113 6.11 10.86 3.88
C ILE A 113 5.54 9.77 2.98
N GLY A 114 4.71 10.14 1.99
CA GLY A 114 4.15 9.21 1.02
C GLY A 114 5.23 8.49 0.21
N GLY A 115 6.23 9.21 -0.27
CA GLY A 115 7.37 8.62 -0.99
C GLY A 115 8.16 7.62 -0.15
N ALA A 116 8.48 7.97 1.10
CA ALA A 116 9.15 7.07 2.03
C ALA A 116 8.28 5.82 2.35
N GLY A 117 6.98 6.02 2.54
CA GLY A 117 6.01 4.95 2.74
C GLY A 117 5.93 3.99 1.56
N THR A 118 5.95 4.50 0.33
CA THR A 118 5.95 3.68 -0.89
C THR A 118 7.21 2.80 -0.98
N ILE A 119 8.39 3.34 -0.70
CA ILE A 119 9.63 2.56 -0.66
C ILE A 119 9.54 1.45 0.41
N LEU A 120 9.07 1.82 1.61
CA LEU A 120 8.89 0.88 2.70
C LEU A 120 7.86 -0.22 2.36
N ALA A 121 6.80 0.12 1.63
CA ALA A 121 5.79 -0.84 1.19
C ALA A 121 6.41 -1.92 0.31
N PHE A 122 7.23 -1.55 -0.67
CA PHE A 122 7.90 -2.54 -1.53
C PHE A 122 8.96 -3.35 -0.78
N LEU A 123 9.74 -2.72 0.10
CA LEU A 123 10.69 -3.44 0.96
C LEU A 123 9.98 -4.44 1.88
N THR A 124 8.77 -4.12 2.35
CA THR A 124 7.92 -5.01 3.15
C THR A 124 7.31 -6.13 2.31
N LEU A 125 6.99 -5.85 1.04
CA LEU A 125 6.37 -6.81 0.13
C LEU A 125 7.32 -7.97 -0.22
N ILE A 126 8.64 -7.73 -0.25
CA ILE A 126 9.66 -8.77 -0.52
C ILE A 126 9.59 -9.94 0.49
N PRO A 127 9.75 -9.72 1.81
CA PRO A 127 9.65 -10.80 2.79
C PRO A 127 8.24 -11.37 2.87
N PHE A 128 7.19 -10.57 2.61
CA PHE A 128 5.81 -11.08 2.55
C PHE A 128 5.64 -12.09 1.42
N ALA A 129 6.07 -11.74 0.20
CA ALA A 129 6.06 -12.60 -0.98
C ALA A 129 6.82 -13.91 -0.73
N GLY A 130 8.04 -13.79 -0.18
CA GLY A 130 8.88 -14.94 0.13
C GLY A 130 8.34 -15.81 1.27
N GLY A 131 7.60 -15.23 2.23
CA GLY A 131 6.97 -15.94 3.33
C GLY A 131 5.74 -16.73 2.88
N ILE A 132 4.90 -16.11 2.05
CA ILE A 132 3.72 -16.76 1.47
C ILE A 132 4.12 -17.91 0.53
N ALA A 133 5.08 -17.70 -0.37
CA ALA A 133 5.53 -18.73 -1.32
C ALA A 133 6.15 -19.94 -0.62
N ALA A 134 7.04 -19.68 0.36
CA ALA A 134 7.74 -20.76 1.07
C ALA A 134 6.85 -21.46 2.11
N GLY A 135 5.86 -20.74 2.67
CA GLY A 135 4.95 -21.27 3.67
C GLY A 135 3.80 -22.11 3.09
N GLY A 136 3.66 -22.18 1.77
CA GLY A 136 2.57 -22.93 1.13
C GLY A 136 1.18 -22.41 1.47
N LEU A 137 1.07 -21.13 1.85
CA LEU A 137 -0.21 -20.51 2.24
C LEU A 137 -1.13 -20.25 1.05
N VAL A 138 -0.54 -20.11 -0.12
CA VAL A 138 -1.20 -19.99 -1.43
C VAL A 138 -0.26 -20.56 -2.48
N ASN A 139 -0.74 -20.68 -3.72
CA ASN A 139 0.06 -21.06 -4.86
C ASN A 139 1.35 -20.23 -4.98
N LYS A 140 2.51 -20.90 -5.10
CA LYS A 140 3.84 -20.27 -5.18
C LYS A 140 3.95 -19.16 -6.23
N ASN A 141 3.19 -19.26 -7.32
CA ASN A 141 3.20 -18.27 -8.40
C ASN A 141 2.68 -16.91 -7.93
N ILE A 142 1.73 -16.89 -6.99
CA ILE A 142 1.22 -15.65 -6.38
C ILE A 142 2.34 -14.96 -5.59
N GLY A 143 3.13 -15.72 -4.83
CA GLY A 143 4.29 -15.16 -4.14
C GLY A 143 5.33 -14.60 -5.12
N TRP A 144 5.58 -15.27 -6.25
CA TRP A 144 6.47 -14.73 -7.30
C TRP A 144 5.94 -13.45 -7.94
N VAL A 145 4.63 -13.36 -8.18
CA VAL A 145 3.99 -12.13 -8.68
C VAL A 145 4.19 -10.98 -7.68
N LEU A 146 3.94 -11.21 -6.39
CA LEU A 146 4.18 -10.20 -5.35
C LEU A 146 5.65 -9.77 -5.27
N PHE A 147 6.58 -10.71 -5.43
CA PHE A 147 8.00 -10.40 -5.46
C PHE A 147 8.36 -9.54 -6.67
N ALA A 148 7.86 -9.85 -7.86
CA ALA A 148 8.08 -9.06 -9.07
C ALA A 148 7.54 -7.63 -8.90
N ILE A 149 6.32 -7.48 -8.37
CA ILE A 149 5.73 -6.18 -8.05
C ILE A 149 6.64 -5.39 -7.10
N ALA A 150 7.16 -6.05 -6.07
CA ALA A 150 8.04 -5.41 -5.09
C ALA A 150 9.33 -4.87 -5.72
N ILE A 151 10.00 -5.68 -6.54
CA ILE A 151 11.26 -5.28 -7.17
C ILE A 151 11.04 -4.17 -8.20
N ILE A 152 10.05 -4.32 -9.08
CA ILE A 152 9.76 -3.31 -10.11
C ILE A 152 9.34 -2.00 -9.44
N GLY A 153 8.47 -2.06 -8.43
CA GLY A 153 8.02 -0.88 -7.69
C GLY A 153 9.15 -0.17 -6.96
N LEU A 154 10.04 -0.91 -6.30
CA LEU A 154 11.19 -0.34 -5.61
C LEU A 154 12.14 0.36 -6.60
N LEU A 155 12.49 -0.30 -7.71
CA LEU A 155 13.34 0.31 -8.74
C LEU A 155 12.70 1.56 -9.34
N THR A 156 11.39 1.51 -9.60
CA THR A 156 10.64 2.67 -10.11
C THR A 156 10.71 3.84 -9.14
N ALA A 157 10.43 3.61 -7.86
CA ALA A 157 10.48 4.64 -6.82
C ALA A 157 11.88 5.24 -6.64
N LEU A 158 12.95 4.46 -6.84
CA LEU A 158 14.33 4.92 -6.70
C LEU A 158 14.87 5.64 -7.95
N ILE A 159 14.46 5.22 -9.15
CA ILE A 159 14.98 5.75 -10.42
C ILE A 159 14.19 6.97 -10.87
N PHE A 160 12.86 6.88 -10.86
CA PHE A 160 11.97 7.96 -11.34
C PHE A 160 11.45 8.83 -10.21
N GLY A 161 11.44 8.31 -8.97
CA GLY A 161 10.80 8.98 -7.85
C GLY A 161 9.31 8.65 -7.75
N THR A 162 8.70 8.99 -6.62
CA THR A 162 7.28 8.67 -6.35
C THR A 162 6.31 9.77 -6.76
N ASN A 163 6.84 10.95 -7.08
CA ASN A 163 6.08 12.17 -7.41
C ASN A 163 6.37 12.68 -8.84
N ASP A 164 7.15 11.94 -9.61
CA ASP A 164 7.35 12.17 -11.04
C ASP A 164 6.23 11.48 -11.84
N GLU A 165 5.84 12.04 -12.99
CA GLU A 165 4.75 11.51 -13.82
C GLU A 165 4.93 10.02 -14.15
N THR A 166 6.13 9.68 -14.63
CA THR A 166 6.43 8.33 -15.11
C THR A 166 6.44 7.38 -13.92
N GLY A 167 7.09 7.79 -12.84
CA GLY A 167 7.15 7.01 -11.60
C GLY A 167 5.76 6.77 -11.02
N SER A 168 4.97 7.83 -10.81
CA SER A 168 3.63 7.76 -10.24
C SER A 168 2.67 6.92 -11.07
N LEU A 169 2.73 7.00 -12.41
CA LEU A 169 1.91 6.16 -13.28
C LEU A 169 2.21 4.67 -13.10
N ILE A 170 3.50 4.29 -13.17
CA ILE A 170 3.92 2.89 -13.00
C ILE A 170 3.54 2.39 -11.60
N LEU A 171 3.77 3.20 -10.57
CA LEU A 171 3.42 2.88 -9.19
C LEU A 171 1.91 2.70 -9.00
N GLY A 172 1.09 3.55 -9.63
CA GLY A 172 -0.36 3.41 -9.64
C GLY A 172 -0.83 2.08 -10.26
N ILE A 173 -0.24 1.69 -11.39
CA ILE A 173 -0.52 0.39 -12.02
C ILE A 173 -0.14 -0.77 -11.09
N LEU A 174 1.05 -0.72 -10.49
CA LEU A 174 1.50 -1.75 -9.55
C LEU A 174 0.62 -1.83 -8.31
N GLN A 175 0.13 -0.70 -7.81
CA GLN A 175 -0.82 -0.66 -6.69
C GLN A 175 -2.14 -1.33 -7.05
N MET A 176 -2.66 -1.11 -8.26
CA MET A 176 -3.86 -1.79 -8.75
C MET A 176 -3.66 -3.30 -8.84
N ILE A 177 -2.54 -3.75 -9.42
CA ILE A 177 -2.20 -5.18 -9.50
C ILE A 177 -2.10 -5.77 -8.09
N TRP A 178 -1.40 -5.10 -7.17
CA TRP A 178 -1.28 -5.52 -5.79
C TRP A 178 -2.65 -5.65 -5.10
N ALA A 179 -3.57 -4.71 -5.34
CA ALA A 179 -4.92 -4.77 -4.80
C ALA A 179 -5.70 -6.00 -5.30
N VAL A 180 -5.58 -6.33 -6.59
CA VAL A 180 -6.20 -7.52 -7.17
C VAL A 180 -5.57 -8.80 -6.62
N VAL A 181 -4.24 -8.89 -6.57
CA VAL A 181 -3.53 -10.09 -6.09
C VAL A 181 -3.86 -10.38 -4.62
N THR A 182 -3.93 -9.34 -3.79
CA THR A 182 -4.26 -9.47 -2.37
C THR A 182 -5.73 -9.87 -2.15
N LEU A 183 -6.66 -9.41 -3.00
CA LEU A 183 -8.02 -9.91 -3.03
C LEU A 183 -8.05 -11.40 -3.36
N VAL A 184 -7.33 -11.84 -4.40
CA VAL A 184 -7.26 -13.25 -4.81
C VAL A 184 -6.76 -14.12 -3.66
N ILE A 185 -5.70 -13.70 -2.94
CA ILE A 185 -5.23 -14.38 -1.72
C ILE A 185 -6.38 -14.48 -0.70
N GLY A 186 -7.10 -13.38 -0.46
CA GLY A 186 -8.24 -13.37 0.46
C GLY A 186 -9.34 -14.37 0.07
N ILE A 187 -9.65 -14.49 -1.22
CA ILE A 187 -10.67 -15.42 -1.74
C ILE A 187 -10.20 -16.87 -1.55
N ILE A 188 -8.97 -17.19 -1.96
CA ILE A 188 -8.37 -18.52 -1.81
C ILE A 188 -8.42 -18.99 -0.35
N MET A 189 -8.07 -18.11 0.58
CA MET A 189 -8.09 -18.43 2.00
C MET A 189 -9.50 -18.71 2.54
N ILE A 190 -10.54 -18.11 1.94
CA ILE A 190 -11.94 -18.34 2.32
C ILE A 190 -12.44 -19.65 1.71
N SER A 191 -12.06 -19.97 0.47
CA SER A 191 -12.50 -21.20 -0.20
C SER A 191 -11.77 -22.45 0.31
N GLY A 192 -10.56 -22.30 0.84
CA GLY A 192 -9.72 -23.40 1.31
C GLY A 192 -8.86 -24.03 0.20
N ASP A 193 -8.89 -23.48 -1.02
CA ASP A 193 -8.19 -24.01 -2.19
C ASP A 193 -6.74 -23.52 -2.23
N CYS A 194 -5.84 -24.17 -1.48
CA CYS A 194 -4.42 -23.77 -1.42
C CYS A 194 -3.55 -24.28 -2.60
N ASP A 195 -4.14 -24.99 -3.58
CA ASP A 195 -3.45 -25.70 -4.67
C ASP A 195 -3.37 -24.88 -5.99
#